data_AF-A0A3S0YVV2-F1
#
_entry.id   AF-A0A3S0YVV2-F1
#
_cell.length_a   1.000
_cell.length_b   1.000
_cell.length_c   1.000
_cell.angle_alpha   90.00
_cell.angle_beta   90.00
_cell.angle_gamma   90.00
#
_symmetry.space_group_name_H-M   'P 1'
#
loop_
_entity.id
_entity.type
_entity.pdbx_description
1 polymer ?
#
loop_
_entity_poly.entity_id
_entity_poly.type
_entity_poly.pdbx_seq_one_letter_code
_entity_poly.pdbx_strand_id
1 'polypeptide(L)'
;MNLAEMLCYADIEQLTRIADTYRCECSSHSKNDLIQSILTTVQRREVLESRVGDMSVEDIRFLNTLLFEQRASYSLEELTARARSTEPATPAVENPPPPPKSRSKSKKAALPPPDPDSAARSAIARFKRFGWLFNGFSHQTRFLYHVPEDVKSRLKEALARQFREKLETRGEPPVYRDERGLAAADTVQLLRFVRDNDTPLTTDSVLYKRQLQQVLELMSVSEAIPGRSGWRFGYGRRFRDYPDRFSLLYDYACYKGWLQEHSDRMELTLDGAAYASGQQAVEPSDLYRFWLRLYKNPIPNLYTLVQWIAVLAVEWTTIDSIERILSPFIKEYYYDSASDVLRKRVLGNLVHLGLIRVGETAEGEAVVRMTPQGRQLAAGIEVTAEDRLPWLAIE
;
A
#
# COMPACT_ATOMS: atom_id res chain seq x y z
N MET A 1 15.36 -8.48 -16.61
CA MET A 1 15.71 -8.23 -18.04
C MET A 1 15.66 -6.74 -18.28
N ASN A 2 16.62 -6.23 -19.04
CA ASN A 2 16.73 -4.80 -19.33
C ASN A 2 16.09 -4.44 -20.68
N LEU A 3 15.89 -3.16 -20.94
CA LEU A 3 15.26 -2.65 -22.16
C LEU A 3 15.98 -3.14 -23.41
N ALA A 4 17.32 -3.12 -23.42
CA ALA A 4 18.12 -3.58 -24.54
C ALA A 4 17.81 -5.02 -24.94
N GLU A 5 17.68 -5.93 -23.97
CA GLU A 5 17.31 -7.33 -24.22
C GLU A 5 15.90 -7.42 -24.80
N MET A 6 14.94 -6.69 -24.22
CA MET A 6 13.55 -6.68 -24.68
C MET A 6 13.40 -6.18 -26.11
N LEU A 7 14.15 -5.13 -26.49
CA LEU A 7 14.13 -4.57 -27.84
C LEU A 7 14.70 -5.55 -28.89
N CYS A 8 15.67 -6.39 -28.53
CA CYS A 8 16.19 -7.44 -29.42
C CYS A 8 15.10 -8.46 -29.80
N TYR A 9 14.19 -8.78 -28.89
CA TYR A 9 13.10 -9.73 -29.12
C TYR A 9 11.83 -9.10 -29.71
N ALA A 10 11.68 -7.77 -29.67
CA ALA A 10 10.54 -7.08 -30.25
C ALA A 10 10.53 -7.19 -31.79
N ASP A 11 9.33 -7.21 -32.37
CA ASP A 11 9.14 -7.14 -33.82
C ASP A 11 9.36 -5.70 -34.35
N ILE A 12 9.57 -5.57 -35.67
CA ILE A 12 9.83 -4.28 -36.31
C ILE A 12 8.65 -3.33 -36.13
N GLU A 13 7.42 -3.83 -36.10
CA GLU A 13 6.23 -3.00 -35.93
C GLU A 13 6.18 -2.35 -34.54
N GLN A 14 6.45 -3.12 -33.49
CA GLN A 14 6.56 -2.62 -32.12
C GLN A 14 7.70 -1.61 -31.99
N LEU A 15 8.87 -1.91 -32.56
CA LEU A 15 10.01 -0.99 -32.55
C LEU A 15 9.68 0.32 -33.26
N THR A 16 9.04 0.26 -34.44
CA THR A 16 8.62 1.46 -35.19
C THR A 16 7.66 2.30 -34.37
N ARG A 17 6.64 1.69 -33.73
CA ARG A 17 5.69 2.42 -32.86
C ARG A 17 6.39 3.11 -31.68
N ILE A 18 7.39 2.47 -31.08
CA ILE A 18 8.17 3.07 -29.98
C ILE A 18 8.99 4.25 -30.53
N ALA A 19 9.73 4.04 -31.63
CA ALA A 19 10.52 5.08 -32.28
C ALA A 19 9.68 6.30 -32.66
N ASP A 20 8.50 6.10 -33.26
CA ASP A 20 7.55 7.16 -33.62
C ASP A 20 7.06 7.92 -32.38
N THR A 21 6.78 7.20 -31.29
CA THR A 21 6.30 7.79 -30.03
C THR A 21 7.33 8.74 -29.42
N TYR A 22 8.61 8.44 -29.58
CA TYR A 22 9.72 9.27 -29.11
C TYR A 22 10.29 10.20 -30.21
N ARG A 23 9.72 10.17 -31.42
CA ARG A 23 10.19 10.92 -32.60
C ARG A 23 11.67 10.69 -32.87
N CYS A 24 12.10 9.44 -32.77
CA CYS A 24 13.47 9.01 -33.03
C CYS A 24 13.85 9.23 -34.50
N GLU A 25 15.00 9.86 -34.74
CA GLU A 25 15.58 9.95 -36.08
C GLU A 25 16.22 8.60 -36.44
N CYS A 26 15.56 7.81 -37.29
CA CYS A 26 16.02 6.48 -37.68
C CYS A 26 15.39 6.01 -39.00
N SER A 27 16.02 5.02 -39.65
CA SER A 27 15.43 4.36 -40.81
C SER A 27 14.41 3.31 -40.35
N SER A 28 13.15 3.40 -40.81
CA SER A 28 12.07 2.49 -40.38
C SER A 28 12.26 1.03 -40.85
N HIS A 29 13.28 0.76 -41.67
CA HIS A 29 13.53 -0.55 -42.27
C HIS A 29 14.70 -1.32 -41.64
N SER A 30 15.55 -0.68 -40.84
CA SER A 30 16.65 -1.34 -40.13
C SER A 30 16.28 -1.59 -38.68
N LYS A 31 16.11 -2.87 -38.30
CA LYS A 31 15.84 -3.25 -36.91
C LYS A 31 16.94 -2.76 -35.96
N ASN A 32 18.21 -2.85 -36.39
CA ASN A 32 19.33 -2.40 -35.57
C ASN A 32 19.32 -0.87 -35.38
N ASP A 33 19.03 -0.10 -36.42
CA ASP A 33 18.95 1.36 -36.33
C ASP A 33 17.82 1.80 -35.38
N LEU A 34 16.66 1.13 -35.49
CA LEU A 34 15.52 1.35 -34.58
C LEU A 34 15.91 1.09 -33.13
N ILE A 35 16.53 -0.06 -32.84
CA ILE A 35 16.95 -0.42 -31.47
C ILE A 35 17.93 0.62 -30.91
N GLN A 36 18.95 1.01 -31.69
CA GLN A 36 19.96 1.97 -31.23
C GLN A 36 19.36 3.37 -31.00
N SER A 37 18.49 3.84 -31.90
CA SER A 37 17.83 5.14 -31.76
C SER A 37 16.89 5.19 -30.56
N ILE A 38 16.12 4.11 -30.33
CA ILE A 38 15.25 3.96 -29.14
C ILE A 38 16.09 3.95 -27.87
N LEU A 39 17.14 3.14 -27.79
CA LEU A 39 18.00 3.07 -26.60
C LEU A 39 18.63 4.43 -26.28
N THR A 40 19.12 5.14 -27.30
CA THR A 40 19.77 6.44 -27.12
C THR A 40 18.79 7.53 -26.69
N THR A 41 17.49 7.39 -26.99
CA THR A 41 16.46 8.39 -26.72
C THR A 41 15.70 8.10 -25.43
N VAL A 42 15.16 6.89 -25.26
CA VAL A 42 14.34 6.47 -24.10
C VAL A 42 15.16 6.47 -22.82
N GLN A 43 16.47 6.21 -22.91
CA GLN A 43 17.35 6.26 -21.75
C GLN A 43 17.70 7.70 -21.30
N ARG A 44 17.27 8.75 -22.00
CA ARG A 44 17.50 10.12 -21.53
C ARG A 44 16.57 10.44 -20.37
N ARG A 45 17.15 10.95 -19.28
CA ARG A 45 16.41 11.33 -18.07
C ARG A 45 15.29 12.32 -18.36
N GLU A 46 15.58 13.37 -19.11
CA GLU A 46 14.63 14.45 -19.47
C GLU A 46 13.42 13.91 -20.24
N VAL A 47 13.64 12.93 -21.13
CA VAL A 47 12.57 12.32 -21.93
C VAL A 47 11.61 11.54 -21.04
N LEU A 48 12.12 10.76 -20.08
CA LEU A 48 11.27 10.02 -19.13
C LEU A 48 10.54 10.97 -18.17
N GLU A 49 11.22 11.99 -17.65
CA GLU A 49 10.62 12.96 -16.74
C GLU A 49 9.49 13.75 -17.40
N SER A 50 9.72 14.26 -18.62
CA SER A 50 8.67 14.92 -19.42
C SER A 50 7.50 13.98 -19.63
N ARG A 51 7.78 12.71 -20.00
CA ARG A 51 6.70 11.75 -20.27
C ARG A 51 5.87 11.45 -19.04
N VAL A 52 6.49 11.28 -17.89
CA VAL A 52 5.81 11.08 -16.62
C VAL A 52 4.99 12.31 -16.23
N GLY A 53 5.52 13.52 -16.47
CA GLY A 53 4.82 14.77 -16.20
C GLY A 53 3.56 14.97 -17.06
N ASP A 54 3.56 14.45 -18.29
CA ASP A 54 2.44 14.56 -19.23
C ASP A 54 1.39 13.45 -19.07
N MET A 55 1.58 12.50 -18.14
CA MET A 55 0.65 11.38 -17.95
C MET A 55 -0.64 11.82 -17.25
N SER A 56 -1.73 11.15 -17.62
CA SER A 56 -2.99 11.26 -16.88
C SER A 56 -2.84 10.68 -15.46
N VAL A 57 -3.71 11.11 -14.53
CA VAL A 57 -3.74 10.56 -13.17
C VAL A 57 -3.98 9.04 -13.19
N GLU A 58 -4.84 8.56 -14.10
CA GLU A 58 -5.11 7.13 -14.30
C GLU A 58 -3.86 6.36 -14.71
N ASP A 59 -3.10 6.89 -15.68
CA ASP A 59 -1.84 6.28 -16.12
C ASP A 59 -0.80 6.28 -15.01
N ILE A 60 -0.72 7.36 -14.22
CA ILE A 60 0.19 7.45 -13.07
C ILE A 60 -0.18 6.42 -12.00
N ARG A 61 -1.47 6.21 -11.74
CA ARG A 61 -1.91 5.14 -10.82
C ARG A 61 -1.62 3.76 -11.36
N PHE A 62 -1.86 3.50 -12.65
CA PHE A 62 -1.53 2.22 -13.26
C PHE A 62 -0.02 1.95 -13.19
N LEU A 63 0.81 2.94 -13.54
CA LEU A 63 2.27 2.88 -13.39
C LEU A 63 2.66 2.55 -11.95
N ASN A 64 2.03 3.20 -10.98
CA ASN A 64 2.27 2.97 -9.56
C ASN A 64 2.10 1.50 -9.14
N THR A 65 1.12 0.79 -9.72
CA THR A 65 0.92 -0.64 -9.46
C THR A 65 2.04 -1.53 -9.98
N LEU A 66 2.92 -1.03 -10.85
CA LEU A 66 3.99 -1.81 -11.48
C LEU A 66 5.37 -1.49 -10.87
N LEU A 67 5.55 -0.30 -10.29
CA LEU A 67 6.87 0.23 -9.91
C LEU A 67 7.58 -0.47 -8.75
N PHE A 68 6.84 -1.10 -7.83
CA PHE A 68 7.43 -1.72 -6.63
C PHE A 68 7.28 -3.25 -6.58
N GLU A 69 6.66 -3.84 -7.58
CA GLU A 69 6.46 -5.29 -7.66
C GLU A 69 7.77 -6.04 -7.87
N GLN A 70 7.96 -7.20 -7.24
CA GLN A 70 9.12 -8.04 -7.59
C GLN A 70 8.84 -8.95 -8.81
N ARG A 71 7.57 -9.11 -9.19
CA ARG A 71 7.18 -9.96 -10.32
C ARG A 71 7.69 -9.38 -11.64
N ALA A 72 8.36 -10.25 -12.39
CA ALA A 72 8.94 -9.92 -13.69
C ALA A 72 7.96 -10.06 -14.86
N SER A 73 6.82 -10.74 -14.67
CA SER A 73 5.83 -11.03 -15.70
C SER A 73 4.39 -10.91 -15.19
N TYR A 74 3.48 -10.55 -16.10
CA TYR A 74 2.05 -10.34 -15.82
C TYR A 74 1.18 -10.95 -16.91
N SER A 75 0.03 -11.52 -16.58
CA SER A 75 -0.99 -11.84 -17.59
C SER A 75 -1.78 -10.60 -18.02
N LEU A 76 -2.50 -10.68 -19.15
CA LEU A 76 -3.41 -9.59 -19.56
C LEU A 76 -4.50 -9.35 -18.51
N GLU A 77 -5.02 -10.41 -17.91
CA GLU A 77 -6.08 -10.34 -16.89
C GLU A 77 -5.56 -9.63 -15.64
N GLU A 78 -4.33 -9.95 -15.21
CA GLU A 78 -3.70 -9.29 -14.07
C GLU A 78 -3.48 -7.79 -14.32
N LEU A 79 -2.95 -7.41 -15.50
CA LEU A 79 -2.77 -5.99 -15.84
C LEU A 79 -4.11 -5.25 -15.93
N THR A 80 -5.14 -5.90 -16.48
CA THR A 80 -6.48 -5.33 -16.56
C THR A 80 -7.09 -5.15 -15.17
N ALA A 81 -6.95 -6.14 -14.29
CA ALA A 81 -7.42 -6.05 -12.91
C ALA A 81 -6.71 -4.94 -12.12
N ARG A 82 -5.39 -4.78 -12.32
CA ARG A 82 -4.59 -3.69 -11.72
C ARG A 82 -5.00 -2.32 -12.25
N ALA A 83 -5.27 -2.19 -13.54
CA ALA A 83 -5.77 -0.93 -14.10
C ALA A 83 -7.16 -0.59 -13.52
N ARG A 84 -8.07 -1.56 -13.44
CA ARG A 84 -9.41 -1.35 -12.83
C ARG A 84 -9.33 -1.00 -11.35
N SER A 85 -8.42 -1.60 -10.57
CA SER A 85 -8.30 -1.30 -9.14
C SER A 85 -7.84 0.13 -8.86
N THR A 86 -7.31 0.82 -9.86
CA THR A 86 -6.90 2.22 -9.80
C THR A 86 -7.97 3.24 -10.20
N GLU A 87 -9.12 2.78 -10.71
CA GLU A 87 -10.23 3.67 -11.00
C GLU A 87 -10.78 4.28 -9.70
N PRO A 88 -11.11 5.58 -9.69
CA PRO A 88 -11.68 6.21 -8.51
C PRO A 88 -12.96 5.47 -8.12
N ALA A 89 -13.14 5.22 -6.82
CA ALA A 89 -14.41 4.71 -6.33
C ALA A 89 -15.51 5.69 -6.76
N THR A 90 -16.38 5.31 -7.69
CA THR A 90 -17.70 5.93 -7.72
C THR A 90 -18.30 5.68 -6.35
N PRO A 91 -18.76 6.72 -5.62
CA PRO A 91 -19.41 6.52 -4.34
C PRO A 91 -20.53 5.52 -4.57
N ALA A 92 -20.55 4.45 -3.78
CA ALA A 92 -21.68 3.55 -3.71
C ALA A 92 -22.85 4.40 -3.19
N VAL A 93 -23.64 4.93 -4.12
CA VAL A 93 -24.91 5.59 -3.79
C VAL A 93 -25.80 4.46 -3.28
N GLU A 94 -25.88 4.37 -1.96
CA GLU A 94 -26.94 3.66 -1.25
C GLU A 94 -28.28 4.10 -1.85
N ASN A 95 -29.10 3.13 -2.29
CA ASN A 95 -30.33 3.36 -3.06
C ASN A 95 -31.14 4.55 -2.49
N PRO A 96 -31.22 5.69 -3.20
CA PRO A 96 -32.07 6.78 -2.74
C PRO A 96 -33.53 6.34 -2.88
N PRO A 97 -34.42 6.72 -1.94
CA PRO A 97 -35.84 6.40 -2.03
C PRO A 97 -36.42 6.95 -3.34
N PRO A 98 -37.43 6.29 -3.93
CA PRO A 98 -37.92 6.64 -5.26
C PRO A 98 -38.43 8.09 -5.28
N PRO A 99 -37.99 8.91 -6.26
CA PRO A 99 -38.41 10.30 -6.32
C PRO A 99 -39.88 10.41 -6.75
N PRO A 100 -40.60 11.47 -6.32
CA PRO A 100 -41.96 11.70 -6.76
C PRO A 100 -42.00 12.04 -8.25
N LYS A 101 -42.97 11.44 -8.96
CA LYS A 101 -43.17 11.60 -10.40
C LYS A 101 -43.44 13.08 -10.74
N SER A 102 -42.51 13.74 -11.42
CA SER A 102 -42.80 15.00 -12.13
C SER A 102 -42.13 15.06 -13.51
N ARG A 103 -42.81 15.77 -14.41
CA ARG A 103 -42.77 15.64 -15.87
C ARG A 103 -41.52 16.24 -16.53
N SER A 104 -41.11 15.54 -17.60
CA SER A 104 -40.26 15.89 -18.75
C SER A 104 -39.57 17.26 -18.79
N LYS A 105 -38.23 17.24 -18.84
CA LYS A 105 -37.42 18.15 -19.68
C LYS A 105 -36.22 17.38 -20.26
N SER A 106 -36.06 17.51 -21.57
CA SER A 106 -35.06 16.88 -22.43
C SER A 106 -33.61 17.20 -22.01
N LYS A 107 -32.82 16.18 -21.64
CA LYS A 107 -31.36 16.27 -21.48
C LYS A 107 -30.67 15.73 -22.74
N LYS A 108 -29.79 16.53 -23.34
CA LYS A 108 -28.76 16.08 -24.29
C LYS A 108 -28.00 14.91 -23.65
N ALA A 109 -27.96 13.77 -24.34
CA ALA A 109 -27.24 12.59 -23.90
C ALA A 109 -25.74 12.91 -23.82
N ALA A 110 -25.20 12.94 -22.59
CA ALA A 110 -23.77 12.76 -22.40
C ALA A 110 -23.43 11.35 -22.89
N LEU A 111 -22.35 11.20 -23.66
CA LEU A 111 -21.85 9.88 -24.05
C LEU A 111 -21.66 9.05 -22.77
N PRO A 112 -22.03 7.75 -22.77
CA PRO A 112 -21.76 6.88 -21.64
C PRO A 112 -20.25 6.89 -21.36
N PRO A 113 -19.84 6.85 -20.07
CA PRO A 113 -18.43 6.70 -19.74
C PRO A 113 -17.86 5.48 -20.48
N PRO A 114 -16.61 5.57 -20.98
CA PRO A 114 -15.99 4.47 -21.69
C PRO A 114 -16.01 3.22 -20.83
N ASP A 115 -16.27 2.07 -21.46
CA ASP A 115 -16.18 0.76 -20.83
C ASP A 115 -14.85 0.64 -20.05
N PRO A 116 -14.84 0.31 -18.74
CA PRO A 116 -13.62 0.15 -17.95
C PRO A 116 -12.60 -0.78 -18.60
N ASP A 117 -13.07 -1.77 -19.37
CA ASP A 117 -12.21 -2.69 -20.10
C ASP A 117 -11.51 -2.03 -21.28
N SER A 118 -12.18 -1.06 -21.90
CA SER A 118 -11.59 -0.23 -22.93
C SER A 118 -10.53 0.71 -22.34
N ALA A 119 -10.77 1.30 -21.16
CA ALA A 119 -9.82 2.18 -20.48
C ALA A 119 -8.55 1.43 -20.05
N ALA A 120 -8.70 0.29 -19.38
CA ALA A 120 -7.60 -0.56 -18.95
C ALA A 120 -6.75 -1.06 -20.14
N ARG A 121 -7.39 -1.57 -21.19
CA ARG A 121 -6.68 -2.00 -22.41
C ARG A 121 -5.99 -0.83 -23.12
N SER A 122 -6.58 0.35 -23.07
CA SER A 122 -5.97 1.56 -23.63
C SER A 122 -4.72 1.97 -22.86
N ALA A 123 -4.72 1.88 -21.52
CA ALA A 123 -3.53 2.13 -20.69
C ALA A 123 -2.41 1.14 -21.02
N ILE A 124 -2.72 -0.16 -21.09
CA ILE A 124 -1.77 -1.20 -21.50
C ILE A 124 -1.18 -0.90 -22.88
N ALA A 125 -2.03 -0.54 -23.86
CA ALA A 125 -1.59 -0.19 -25.20
C ALA A 125 -0.67 1.04 -25.22
N ARG A 126 -0.95 2.07 -24.39
CA ARG A 126 -0.07 3.23 -24.22
C ARG A 126 1.30 2.82 -23.69
N PHE A 127 1.35 1.99 -22.64
CA PHE A 127 2.61 1.57 -22.03
C PHE A 127 3.47 0.71 -22.97
N LYS A 128 2.83 -0.10 -23.84
CA LYS A 128 3.53 -0.79 -24.93
C LYS A 128 4.14 0.18 -25.93
N ARG A 129 3.40 1.23 -26.33
CA ARG A 129 3.91 2.27 -27.24
C ARG A 129 5.08 3.06 -26.64
N PHE A 130 5.10 3.21 -25.32
CA PHE A 130 6.20 3.87 -24.62
C PHE A 130 7.44 2.96 -24.48
N GLY A 131 7.34 1.68 -24.86
CA GLY A 131 8.41 0.73 -24.61
C GLY A 131 8.63 0.49 -23.11
N TRP A 132 7.58 0.61 -22.30
CA TRP A 132 7.62 0.31 -20.87
C TRP A 132 7.03 -1.07 -20.56
N LEU A 133 6.34 -1.66 -21.53
CA LEU A 133 5.73 -2.98 -21.43
C LEU A 133 5.96 -3.77 -22.72
N PHE A 134 6.42 -5.01 -22.60
CA PHE A 134 6.72 -5.91 -23.72
C PHE A 134 5.98 -7.23 -23.54
N ASN A 135 5.71 -7.93 -24.64
CA ASN A 135 5.29 -9.32 -24.55
C ASN A 135 6.51 -10.21 -24.26
N GLY A 136 6.30 -11.38 -23.67
CA GLY A 136 7.35 -12.39 -23.53
C GLY A 136 7.78 -12.93 -24.90
N PHE A 137 9.00 -13.46 -24.94
CA PHE A 137 9.67 -13.87 -26.17
C PHE A 137 9.71 -15.40 -26.38
N SER A 138 9.45 -16.19 -25.34
CA SER A 138 9.44 -17.65 -25.46
C SER A 138 8.04 -18.15 -25.81
N HIS A 139 7.94 -19.37 -26.37
CA HIS A 139 6.64 -19.99 -26.64
C HIS A 139 5.75 -20.10 -25.38
N GLN A 140 6.37 -20.24 -24.20
CA GLN A 140 5.67 -20.32 -22.92
C GLN A 140 5.29 -18.93 -22.36
N THR A 141 6.06 -17.88 -22.67
CA THR A 141 5.84 -16.52 -22.11
C THR A 141 5.22 -15.53 -23.09
N ARG A 142 4.95 -15.91 -24.35
CA ARG A 142 4.42 -14.99 -25.40
C ARG A 142 3.13 -14.24 -25.04
N PHE A 143 2.34 -14.79 -24.11
CA PHE A 143 1.09 -14.21 -23.62
C PHE A 143 1.26 -13.41 -22.32
N LEU A 144 2.46 -13.42 -21.75
CA LEU A 144 2.81 -12.65 -20.58
C LEU A 144 3.42 -11.32 -21.00
N TYR A 145 3.27 -10.33 -20.13
CA TYR A 145 3.82 -9.00 -20.27
C TYR A 145 4.96 -8.78 -19.29
N HIS A 146 6.00 -8.09 -19.72
CA HIS A 146 7.19 -7.79 -18.93
C HIS A 146 7.47 -6.29 -18.94
N VAL A 147 7.90 -5.77 -17.79
CA VAL A 147 8.42 -4.41 -17.64
C VAL A 147 9.94 -4.50 -17.55
N PRO A 148 10.72 -3.78 -18.39
CA PRO A 148 12.18 -3.77 -18.26
C PRO A 148 12.63 -3.16 -16.93
N GLU A 149 13.58 -3.79 -16.26
CA GLU A 149 13.97 -3.43 -14.88
C GLU A 149 14.67 -2.07 -14.81
N ASP A 150 15.50 -1.77 -15.81
CA ASP A 150 16.17 -0.47 -15.97
C ASP A 150 15.16 0.66 -16.25
N VAL A 151 14.12 0.40 -17.06
CA VAL A 151 13.04 1.36 -17.29
C VAL A 151 12.24 1.60 -16.01
N LYS A 152 11.84 0.53 -15.33
CA LYS A 152 11.11 0.59 -14.07
C LYS A 152 11.86 1.41 -13.00
N SER A 153 13.16 1.15 -12.84
CA SER A 153 14.02 1.89 -11.92
C SER A 153 14.06 3.38 -12.24
N ARG A 154 14.20 3.74 -13.52
CA ARG A 154 14.25 5.14 -13.96
C ARG A 154 12.90 5.85 -13.84
N LEU A 155 11.78 5.16 -14.10
CA LEU A 155 10.44 5.70 -13.90
C LEU A 155 10.16 5.97 -12.42
N LYS A 156 10.59 5.07 -11.53
CA LYS A 156 10.53 5.26 -10.08
C LYS A 156 11.35 6.48 -9.65
N GLU A 157 12.56 6.65 -10.17
CA GLU A 157 13.39 7.82 -9.89
C GLU A 157 12.78 9.14 -10.40
N ALA A 158 12.21 9.13 -11.61
CA ALA A 158 11.55 10.30 -12.20
C ALA A 158 10.34 10.74 -11.36
N LEU A 159 9.46 9.80 -10.97
CA LEU A 159 8.33 10.08 -10.09
C LEU A 159 8.79 10.53 -8.70
N ALA A 160 9.81 9.88 -8.11
CA ALA A 160 10.35 10.28 -6.83
C ALA A 160 10.88 11.73 -6.84
N ARG A 161 11.52 12.15 -7.94
CA ARG A 161 11.99 13.53 -8.13
C ARG A 161 10.82 14.52 -8.19
N GLN A 162 9.82 14.24 -9.03
CA GLN A 162 8.62 15.09 -9.13
C GLN A 162 7.86 15.21 -7.81
N PHE A 163 7.81 14.13 -7.02
CA PHE A 163 7.20 14.17 -5.69
C PHE A 163 8.03 15.01 -4.73
N ARG A 164 9.36 14.84 -4.69
CA ARG A 164 10.24 15.64 -3.82
C ARG A 164 10.18 17.13 -4.10
N GLU A 165 10.01 17.54 -5.35
CA GLU A 165 9.83 18.96 -5.71
C GLU A 165 8.56 19.58 -5.09
N LYS A 166 7.57 18.76 -4.76
CA LYS A 166 6.30 19.16 -4.12
C LYS A 166 6.28 18.90 -2.61
N LEU A 167 7.31 18.25 -2.08
CA LEU A 167 7.42 17.97 -0.65
C LEU A 167 7.86 19.21 0.10
N GLU A 168 7.35 19.31 1.32
CA GLU A 168 7.74 20.34 2.25
C GLU A 168 8.53 19.67 3.37
N THR A 169 9.83 19.95 3.41
CA THR A 169 10.72 19.44 4.46
C THR A 169 10.91 20.49 5.56
N ARG A 170 11.28 20.00 6.75
CA ARG A 170 11.53 20.80 7.95
C ARG A 170 12.83 20.34 8.61
N GLY A 171 13.34 21.18 9.52
CA GLY A 171 14.38 20.77 10.45
C GLY A 171 13.88 19.69 11.42
N GLU A 172 14.80 19.17 12.22
CA GLU A 172 14.44 18.24 13.29
C GLU A 172 13.49 18.93 14.30
N PRO A 173 12.31 18.34 14.58
CA PRO A 173 11.38 18.90 15.55
C PRO A 173 11.96 18.84 16.97
N PRO A 174 11.57 19.77 17.87
CA PRO A 174 12.06 19.80 19.25
C PRO A 174 11.71 18.54 20.05
N VAL A 175 10.57 17.92 19.75
CA VAL A 175 10.14 16.66 20.35
C VAL A 175 9.54 15.79 19.25
N TYR A 176 9.87 14.50 19.27
CA TYR A 176 9.26 13.50 18.41
C TYR A 176 9.04 12.18 19.16
N ARG A 177 8.07 11.42 18.65
CA ARG A 177 7.71 10.07 19.09
C ARG A 177 8.38 9.02 18.20
N ASP A 178 9.02 8.06 18.83
CA ASP A 178 9.69 6.92 18.19
C ASP A 178 9.28 5.63 18.93
N GLU A 179 8.55 4.74 18.25
CA GLU A 179 8.05 3.50 18.86
C GLU A 179 8.80 2.24 18.40
N ARG A 180 10.04 2.39 17.91
CA ARG A 180 10.83 1.24 17.48
C ARG A 180 10.91 0.16 18.56
N GLY A 181 10.50 -1.05 18.18
CA GLY A 181 10.49 -2.23 19.05
C GLY A 181 9.35 -2.27 20.09
N LEU A 182 8.60 -1.18 20.30
CA LEU A 182 7.58 -1.13 21.34
C LEU A 182 6.41 -2.07 21.05
N ALA A 183 5.98 -2.21 19.78
CA ALA A 183 4.92 -3.14 19.43
C ALA A 183 5.29 -4.62 19.71
N ALA A 184 6.54 -5.00 19.44
CA ALA A 184 7.03 -6.33 19.77
C ALA A 184 7.10 -6.55 21.29
N ALA A 185 7.62 -5.57 22.03
CA ALA A 185 7.68 -5.61 23.50
C ALA A 185 6.29 -5.70 24.13
N ASP A 186 5.35 -4.89 23.65
CA ASP A 186 3.97 -4.84 24.14
C ASP A 186 3.19 -6.12 23.79
N THR A 187 3.52 -6.77 22.67
CA THR A 187 3.00 -8.12 22.38
C THR A 187 3.44 -9.11 23.45
N VAL A 188 4.70 -9.10 23.85
CA VAL A 188 5.20 -9.95 24.95
C VAL A 188 4.51 -9.58 26.27
N GLN A 189 4.27 -8.28 26.51
CA GLN A 189 3.58 -7.82 27.71
C GLN A 189 2.13 -8.31 27.79
N LEU A 190 1.41 -8.35 26.66
CA LEU A 190 0.10 -8.99 26.56
C LEU A 190 0.20 -10.48 26.93
N LEU A 191 1.16 -11.22 26.37
CA LEU A 191 1.30 -12.65 26.70
C LEU A 191 1.60 -12.87 28.20
N ARG A 192 2.47 -12.05 28.79
CA ARG A 192 2.75 -12.09 30.24
C ARG A 192 1.52 -11.80 31.07
N PHE A 193 0.72 -10.81 30.68
CA PHE A 193 -0.54 -10.51 31.35
C PHE A 193 -1.46 -11.73 31.40
N VAL A 194 -1.63 -12.45 30.28
CA VAL A 194 -2.45 -13.66 30.21
C VAL A 194 -1.86 -14.82 31.00
N ARG A 195 -0.52 -14.96 31.04
CA ARG A 195 0.15 -15.98 31.86
C ARG A 195 -0.10 -15.78 33.35
N ASP A 196 -0.01 -14.52 33.79
CA ASP A 196 0.06 -14.16 35.20
C ASP A 196 -1.32 -13.87 35.82
N ASN A 197 -2.37 -13.79 35.01
CA ASN A 197 -3.72 -13.48 35.45
C ASN A 197 -4.75 -14.49 34.91
N ASP A 198 -5.74 -14.82 35.74
CA ASP A 198 -6.95 -15.46 35.22
C ASP A 198 -7.67 -14.47 34.28
N THR A 199 -7.90 -14.91 33.04
CA THR A 199 -8.33 -14.03 31.93
C THR A 199 -9.66 -14.47 31.33
N PRO A 200 -10.79 -14.41 32.07
CA PRO A 200 -12.11 -14.73 31.53
C PRO A 200 -12.48 -13.81 30.37
N LEU A 201 -13.21 -14.36 29.42
CA LEU A 201 -13.79 -13.63 28.30
C LEU A 201 -15.30 -13.44 28.50
N THR A 202 -15.84 -12.39 27.90
CA THR A 202 -17.29 -12.21 27.78
C THR A 202 -17.89 -13.24 26.82
N THR A 203 -19.23 -13.29 26.74
CA THR A 203 -19.94 -14.10 25.74
C THR A 203 -19.54 -13.78 24.29
N ASP A 204 -19.15 -12.53 24.02
CA ASP A 204 -18.66 -12.09 22.70
C ASP A 204 -17.15 -12.38 22.48
N SER A 205 -16.55 -13.18 23.39
CA SER A 205 -15.14 -13.55 23.41
C SER A 205 -14.18 -12.35 23.46
N VAL A 206 -14.52 -11.31 24.24
CA VAL A 206 -13.66 -10.14 24.47
C VAL A 206 -13.28 -9.99 25.94
N LEU A 207 -12.18 -9.29 26.21
CA LEU A 207 -11.74 -8.97 27.56
C LEU A 207 -12.79 -8.11 28.28
N TYR A 208 -13.05 -8.42 29.55
CA TYR A 208 -13.82 -7.52 30.39
C TYR A 208 -13.11 -6.17 30.53
N LYS A 209 -13.88 -5.08 30.64
CA LYS A 209 -13.38 -3.71 30.69
C LYS A 209 -12.25 -3.50 31.72
N ARG A 210 -12.35 -4.13 32.90
CA ARG A 210 -11.32 -4.02 33.95
C ARG A 210 -9.99 -4.65 33.52
N GLN A 211 -10.03 -5.82 32.88
CA GLN A 211 -8.83 -6.51 32.42
C GLN A 211 -8.22 -5.80 31.21
N LEU A 212 -9.07 -5.31 30.30
CA LEU A 212 -8.61 -4.46 29.21
C LEU A 212 -7.90 -3.20 29.74
N GLN A 213 -8.45 -2.55 30.77
CA GLN A 213 -7.79 -1.39 31.41
C GLN A 213 -6.43 -1.78 31.99
N GLN A 214 -6.37 -2.88 32.75
CA GLN A 214 -5.13 -3.35 33.38
C GLN A 214 -4.06 -3.70 32.37
N VAL A 215 -4.39 -4.38 31.27
CA VAL A 215 -3.40 -4.73 30.25
C VAL A 215 -2.94 -3.49 29.47
N LEU A 216 -3.82 -2.53 29.21
CA LEU A 216 -3.46 -1.26 28.54
C LEU A 216 -2.53 -0.40 29.41
N GLU A 217 -2.68 -0.41 30.73
CA GLU A 217 -1.79 0.29 31.67
C GLU A 217 -0.36 -0.27 31.68
N LEU A 218 -0.17 -1.51 31.20
CA LEU A 218 1.14 -2.14 31.07
C LEU A 218 1.81 -1.84 29.72
N MET A 219 1.08 -1.27 28.75
CA MET A 219 1.59 -1.02 27.42
C MET A 219 2.51 0.20 27.41
N SER A 220 3.57 0.12 26.60
CA SER A 220 4.49 1.24 26.37
C SER A 220 3.81 2.44 25.71
N VAL A 221 2.71 2.20 25.00
CA VAL A 221 1.93 3.20 24.29
C VAL A 221 0.53 3.24 24.87
N SER A 222 0.16 4.40 25.44
CA SER A 222 -1.15 4.60 26.04
C SER A 222 -2.24 4.69 24.96
N GLU A 223 -3.32 3.94 25.17
CA GLU A 223 -4.54 4.01 24.38
C GLU A 223 -5.77 4.03 25.30
N ALA A 224 -6.81 4.76 24.89
CA ALA A 224 -8.06 4.83 25.64
C ALA A 224 -8.99 3.67 25.28
N ILE A 225 -9.68 3.12 26.27
CA ILE A 225 -10.72 2.12 26.03
C ILE A 225 -11.81 2.71 25.13
N PRO A 226 -12.22 2.02 24.07
CA PRO A 226 -13.29 2.46 23.19
C PRO A 226 -14.61 2.71 23.94
N GLY A 227 -15.26 3.83 23.61
CA GLY A 227 -16.58 4.15 24.17
C GLY A 227 -17.67 3.22 23.64
N ARG A 228 -18.66 2.88 24.48
CA ARG A 228 -19.78 1.98 24.11
C ARG A 228 -20.79 2.58 23.12
N SER A 229 -20.83 3.90 22.98
CA SER A 229 -21.87 4.62 22.21
C SER A 229 -21.35 5.29 20.93
N GLY A 230 -20.09 5.05 20.56
CA GLY A 230 -19.49 5.62 19.36
C GLY A 230 -19.50 4.63 18.20
N TRP A 231 -19.92 5.08 17.02
CA TRP A 231 -19.66 4.36 15.79
C TRP A 231 -18.14 4.27 15.57
N ARG A 232 -17.58 3.06 15.53
CA ARG A 232 -16.16 2.82 15.25
C ARG A 232 -15.99 2.00 13.99
N PHE A 233 -14.97 2.36 13.24
CA PHE A 233 -14.52 1.67 12.04
C PHE A 233 -13.01 1.43 12.13
N GLY A 234 -12.55 0.32 11.56
CA GLY A 234 -11.16 -0.12 11.63
C GLY A 234 -11.01 -1.49 10.97
N TYR A 235 -9.77 -1.99 10.96
CA TYR A 235 -9.43 -3.27 10.33
C TYR A 235 -8.86 -4.22 11.38
N GLY A 236 -9.14 -5.51 11.26
CA GLY A 236 -8.90 -6.46 12.33
C GLY A 236 -10.16 -7.20 12.70
N ARG A 237 -10.01 -8.25 13.50
CA ARG A 237 -11.14 -8.99 14.05
C ARG A 237 -11.69 -8.26 15.28
N ARG A 238 -10.83 -7.63 16.08
CA ARG A 238 -11.20 -7.00 17.37
C ARG A 238 -11.18 -5.47 17.36
N PHE A 239 -11.14 -4.83 16.19
CA PHE A 239 -11.04 -3.37 16.10
C PHE A 239 -12.21 -2.64 16.78
N ARG A 240 -13.40 -3.26 16.83
CA ARG A 240 -14.59 -2.68 17.46
C ARG A 240 -14.44 -2.62 18.97
N ASP A 241 -13.88 -3.68 19.54
CA ASP A 241 -13.85 -3.93 20.98
C ASP A 241 -12.62 -3.33 21.65
N TYR A 242 -11.52 -3.23 20.90
CA TYR A 242 -10.21 -2.82 21.39
C TYR A 242 -9.70 -1.54 20.73
N PRO A 243 -8.78 -0.80 21.39
CA PRO A 243 -8.04 0.27 20.74
C PRO A 243 -7.26 -0.21 19.51
N ASP A 244 -6.92 0.70 18.60
CA ASP A 244 -6.42 0.36 17.27
C ASP A 244 -5.10 -0.43 17.33
N ARG A 245 -4.11 0.01 18.13
CA ARG A 245 -2.84 -0.69 18.26
C ARG A 245 -2.98 -1.97 19.08
N PHE A 246 -3.65 -1.93 20.24
CA PHE A 246 -3.89 -3.15 21.02
C PHE A 246 -4.63 -4.23 20.23
N SER A 247 -5.63 -3.86 19.41
CA SER A 247 -6.34 -4.80 18.53
C SER A 247 -5.39 -5.48 17.55
N LEU A 248 -4.44 -4.73 16.96
CA LEU A 248 -3.45 -5.29 16.04
C LEU A 248 -2.56 -6.31 16.76
N LEU A 249 -2.05 -5.99 17.95
CA LEU A 249 -1.19 -6.89 18.73
C LEU A 249 -1.95 -8.14 19.20
N TYR A 250 -3.19 -7.97 19.62
CA TYR A 250 -4.08 -9.06 20.02
C TYR A 250 -4.34 -10.02 18.86
N ASP A 251 -4.78 -9.49 17.71
CA ASP A 251 -5.04 -10.30 16.53
C ASP A 251 -3.77 -10.98 16.00
N TYR A 252 -2.60 -10.33 16.12
CA TYR A 252 -1.31 -10.94 15.80
C TYR A 252 -0.96 -12.11 16.73
N ALA A 253 -1.15 -11.96 18.04
CA ALA A 253 -0.87 -13.02 19.00
C ALA A 253 -1.81 -14.23 18.81
N CYS A 254 -3.08 -13.99 18.46
CA CYS A 254 -4.00 -15.06 18.05
C CYS A 254 -3.58 -15.69 16.71
N TYR A 255 -3.17 -14.89 15.72
CA TYR A 255 -2.69 -15.37 14.42
C TYR A 255 -1.52 -16.34 14.54
N LYS A 256 -0.56 -16.01 15.40
CA LYS A 256 0.63 -16.83 15.64
C LYS A 256 0.31 -18.07 16.49
N GLY A 257 -0.91 -18.20 17.00
CA GLY A 257 -1.31 -19.29 17.89
C GLY A 257 -0.69 -19.18 19.28
N TRP A 258 -0.29 -17.98 19.70
CA TRP A 258 0.24 -17.75 21.06
C TRP A 258 -0.88 -17.57 22.08
N LEU A 259 -1.98 -16.96 21.64
CA LEU A 259 -3.22 -16.84 22.39
C LEU A 259 -4.28 -17.75 21.80
N GLN A 260 -4.95 -18.50 22.67
CA GLN A 260 -6.13 -19.28 22.33
C GLN A 260 -7.36 -18.73 23.05
N GLU A 261 -8.37 -18.37 22.28
CA GLU A 261 -9.68 -17.96 22.78
C GLU A 261 -10.56 -19.20 22.98
N HIS A 262 -10.94 -19.47 24.22
CA HIS A 262 -11.99 -20.43 24.56
C HIS A 262 -13.34 -19.70 24.74
N SER A 263 -14.41 -20.46 24.98
CA SER A 263 -15.76 -19.89 25.16
C SER A 263 -15.87 -18.95 26.37
N ASP A 264 -15.07 -19.17 27.41
CA ASP A 264 -15.18 -18.51 28.71
C ASP A 264 -13.88 -17.84 29.18
N ARG A 265 -12.74 -18.12 28.54
CA ARG A 265 -11.42 -17.62 28.94
C ARG A 265 -10.43 -17.57 27.78
N MET A 266 -9.36 -16.80 27.98
CA MET A 266 -8.21 -16.76 27.10
C MET A 266 -7.01 -17.40 27.79
N GLU A 267 -6.29 -18.25 27.06
CA GLU A 267 -5.14 -18.96 27.58
C GLU A 267 -3.93 -18.84 26.65
N LEU A 268 -2.73 -19.02 27.21
CA LEU A 268 -1.52 -19.18 26.43
C LEU A 268 -1.41 -20.61 25.90
N THR A 269 -0.95 -20.75 24.67
CA THR A 269 -0.43 -22.04 24.18
C THR A 269 0.98 -22.29 24.72
N LEU A 270 1.51 -23.51 24.51
CA LEU A 270 2.90 -23.82 24.85
C LEU A 270 3.89 -22.87 24.17
N ASP A 271 3.64 -22.51 22.90
CA ASP A 271 4.49 -21.55 22.17
C ASP A 271 4.35 -20.16 22.77
N GLY A 272 3.11 -19.69 23.03
CA GLY A 272 2.86 -18.41 23.69
C GLY A 272 3.55 -18.27 25.06
N ALA A 273 3.59 -19.36 25.84
CA ALA A 273 4.30 -19.40 27.12
C ALA A 273 5.82 -19.23 26.99
N ALA A 274 6.42 -19.74 25.90
CA ALA A 274 7.85 -19.55 25.62
C ALA A 274 8.19 -18.07 25.35
N TYR A 275 7.37 -17.36 24.58
CA TYR A 275 7.52 -15.91 24.37
C TYR A 275 7.30 -15.12 25.67
N ALA A 276 6.24 -15.42 26.44
CA ALA A 276 5.97 -14.75 27.71
C ALA A 276 7.15 -14.88 28.70
N SER A 277 7.82 -16.03 28.67
CA SER A 277 8.98 -16.35 29.51
C SER A 277 10.31 -15.82 28.96
N GLY A 278 10.32 -15.19 27.78
CA GLY A 278 11.52 -14.62 27.15
C GLY A 278 12.45 -15.65 26.52
N GLN A 279 11.99 -16.88 26.28
CA GLN A 279 12.76 -17.90 25.56
C GLN A 279 12.84 -17.63 24.06
N GLN A 280 11.83 -16.92 23.52
CA GLN A 280 11.76 -16.47 22.13
C GLN A 280 11.49 -14.96 22.09
N ALA A 281 11.86 -14.31 20.98
CA ALA A 281 11.67 -12.89 20.75
C ALA A 281 10.67 -12.65 19.62
N VAL A 282 9.79 -11.65 19.80
CA VAL A 282 8.86 -11.25 18.75
C VAL A 282 9.61 -10.45 17.69
N GLU A 283 9.69 -10.99 16.48
CA GLU A 283 10.35 -10.33 15.35
C GLU A 283 9.49 -9.17 14.78
N PRO A 284 10.01 -7.92 14.73
CA PRO A 284 9.25 -6.79 14.20
C PRO A 284 8.85 -6.95 12.72
N SER A 285 9.66 -7.67 11.94
CA SER A 285 9.39 -7.97 10.52
C SER A 285 8.15 -8.85 10.33
N ASP A 286 7.93 -9.80 11.23
CA ASP A 286 6.75 -10.68 11.21
C ASP A 286 5.48 -9.91 11.54
N LEU A 287 5.53 -9.03 12.54
CA LEU A 287 4.41 -8.17 12.90
C LEU A 287 4.05 -7.20 11.75
N TYR A 288 5.07 -6.59 11.12
CA TYR A 288 4.86 -5.76 9.93
C TYR A 288 4.23 -6.55 8.77
N ARG A 289 4.71 -7.76 8.50
CA ARG A 289 4.13 -8.64 7.48
C ARG A 289 2.68 -9.02 7.81
N PHE A 290 2.37 -9.26 9.07
CA PHE A 290 1.01 -9.51 9.53
C PHE A 290 0.10 -8.30 9.29
N TRP A 291 0.54 -7.09 9.64
CA TRP A 291 -0.21 -5.87 9.38
C TRP A 291 -0.49 -5.67 7.88
N LEU A 292 0.52 -5.88 7.02
CA LEU A 292 0.32 -5.85 5.57
C LEU A 292 -0.75 -6.86 5.12
N ARG A 293 -0.70 -8.10 5.61
CA ARG A 293 -1.72 -9.13 5.32
C ARG A 293 -3.11 -8.74 5.76
N LEU A 294 -3.22 -8.12 6.93
CA LEU A 294 -4.50 -7.71 7.50
C LEU A 294 -5.12 -6.53 6.74
N TYR A 295 -4.30 -5.58 6.28
CA TYR A 295 -4.76 -4.31 5.71
C TYR A 295 -4.79 -4.32 4.17
N LYS A 296 -4.22 -5.31 3.48
CA LYS A 296 -4.13 -5.34 2.00
C LYS A 296 -5.49 -5.36 1.29
N ASN A 297 -6.55 -5.91 1.90
CA ASN A 297 -7.88 -5.93 1.28
C ASN A 297 -8.54 -4.54 1.35
N PRO A 298 -8.63 -3.89 2.54
CA PRO A 298 -9.08 -2.50 2.65
C PRO A 298 -8.24 -1.49 1.86
N ILE A 299 -6.92 -1.71 1.80
CA ILE A 299 -5.97 -0.81 1.14
C ILE A 299 -5.16 -1.61 0.10
N PRO A 300 -5.68 -1.80 -1.13
CA PRO A 300 -5.07 -2.66 -2.14
C PRO A 300 -3.62 -2.30 -2.50
N ASN A 301 -3.25 -1.02 -2.42
CA ASN A 301 -1.91 -0.52 -2.73
C ASN A 301 -1.07 -0.21 -1.49
N LEU A 302 -1.40 -0.80 -0.34
CA LEU A 302 -0.73 -0.53 0.94
C LEU A 302 0.79 -0.65 0.85
N TYR A 303 1.28 -1.75 0.27
CA TYR A 303 2.71 -1.98 0.11
C TYR A 303 3.40 -0.85 -0.66
N THR A 304 2.80 -0.43 -1.78
CA THR A 304 3.29 0.68 -2.60
C THR A 304 3.27 2.01 -1.86
N LEU A 305 2.25 2.28 -1.03
CA LEU A 305 2.20 3.48 -0.20
C LEU A 305 3.36 3.50 0.82
N VAL A 306 3.61 2.38 1.50
CA VAL A 306 4.74 2.28 2.45
C VAL A 306 6.08 2.50 1.76
N GLN A 307 6.26 1.92 0.56
CA GLN A 307 7.45 2.13 -0.25
C GLN A 307 7.64 3.59 -0.64
N TRP A 308 6.58 4.29 -1.04
CA TRP A 308 6.67 5.72 -1.31
C TRP A 308 7.02 6.51 -0.06
N ILE A 309 6.38 6.24 1.06
CA ILE A 309 6.71 6.92 2.33
C ILE A 309 8.18 6.68 2.69
N ALA A 310 8.74 5.49 2.44
CA ALA A 310 10.16 5.20 2.66
C ALA A 310 11.10 6.03 1.76
N VAL A 311 10.68 6.32 0.53
CA VAL A 311 11.44 7.11 -0.46
C VAL A 311 11.30 8.62 -0.23
N LEU A 312 10.15 9.06 0.28
CA LEU A 312 9.76 10.47 0.42
C LEU A 312 10.11 11.04 1.80
N ALA A 313 9.93 10.28 2.89
CA ALA A 313 10.16 10.74 4.26
C ALA A 313 11.57 10.43 4.77
N VAL A 314 12.61 10.62 3.95
CA VAL A 314 14.02 10.43 4.37
C VAL A 314 14.45 11.52 5.36
N GLU A 315 14.00 12.74 5.10
CA GLU A 315 14.10 13.91 5.97
C GLU A 315 12.79 14.12 6.72
N TRP A 316 12.79 15.00 7.72
CA TRP A 316 11.55 15.42 8.38
C TRP A 316 10.68 16.14 7.38
N THR A 317 9.54 15.53 7.06
CA THR A 317 8.65 15.95 5.96
C THR A 317 7.25 16.16 6.50
N THR A 318 6.56 17.22 6.09
CA THR A 318 5.21 17.51 6.57
C THR A 318 4.23 16.41 6.14
N ILE A 319 3.33 16.01 7.05
CA ILE A 319 2.27 15.04 6.74
C ILE A 319 1.37 15.59 5.62
N ASP A 320 1.10 16.89 5.62
CA ASP A 320 0.24 17.56 4.65
C ASP A 320 0.79 17.48 3.21
N SER A 321 2.11 17.66 3.03
CA SER A 321 2.72 17.54 1.70
C SER A 321 2.75 16.09 1.21
N ILE A 322 3.00 15.13 2.11
CA ILE A 322 2.89 13.69 1.79
C ILE A 322 1.46 13.35 1.38
N GLU A 323 0.46 13.83 2.12
CA GLU A 323 -0.95 13.59 1.79
C GLU A 323 -1.34 14.18 0.44
N ARG A 324 -0.94 15.42 0.16
CA ARG A 324 -1.21 16.06 -1.14
C ARG A 324 -0.67 15.24 -2.32
N ILE A 325 0.48 14.58 -2.14
CA ILE A 325 1.14 13.75 -3.16
C ILE A 325 0.52 12.36 -3.25
N LEU A 326 0.23 11.73 -2.11
CA LEU A 326 -0.17 10.32 -2.06
C LEU A 326 -1.67 10.09 -2.15
N SER A 327 -2.50 11.06 -1.76
CA SER A 327 -3.97 10.96 -1.83
C SER A 327 -4.52 10.56 -3.21
N PRO A 328 -3.96 11.01 -4.35
CA PRO A 328 -4.38 10.53 -5.66
C PRO A 328 -4.26 9.01 -5.84
N PHE A 329 -3.40 8.32 -5.09
CA PHE A 329 -3.24 6.86 -5.15
C PHE A 329 -4.14 6.11 -4.18
N ILE A 330 -4.85 6.79 -3.29
CA ILE A 330 -5.59 6.16 -2.20
C ILE A 330 -7.06 6.08 -2.55
N LYS A 331 -7.63 4.88 -2.44
CA LYS A 331 -9.06 4.64 -2.58
C LYS A 331 -9.72 4.76 -1.20
N GLU A 332 -10.83 5.49 -1.13
CA GLU A 332 -11.69 5.51 0.06
C GLU A 332 -12.24 4.11 0.32
N TYR A 333 -12.42 3.76 1.58
CA TYR A 333 -12.86 2.43 1.98
C TYR A 333 -13.92 2.52 3.08
N TYR A 334 -15.15 2.16 2.72
CA TYR A 334 -16.34 2.32 3.57
C TYR A 334 -16.45 3.74 4.14
N TYR A 335 -16.12 3.92 5.42
CA TYR A 335 -16.23 5.19 6.15
C TYR A 335 -14.90 5.94 6.24
N ASP A 336 -13.79 5.32 5.83
CA ASP A 336 -12.50 6.00 5.79
C ASP A 336 -12.36 6.77 4.47
N SER A 337 -12.22 8.10 4.57
CA SER A 337 -11.79 8.94 3.46
C SER A 337 -10.34 8.64 3.07
N ALA A 338 -9.87 9.16 1.93
CA ALA A 338 -8.45 9.01 1.55
C ALA A 338 -7.49 9.55 2.63
N SER A 339 -7.90 10.62 3.32
CA SER A 339 -7.16 11.20 4.46
C SER A 339 -7.14 10.24 5.65
N ASP A 340 -8.28 9.64 6.00
CA ASP A 340 -8.36 8.66 7.09
C ASP A 340 -7.49 7.43 6.81
N VAL A 341 -7.55 6.91 5.59
CA VAL A 341 -6.69 5.81 5.14
C VAL A 341 -5.23 6.18 5.32
N LEU A 342 -4.79 7.33 4.79
CA LEU A 342 -3.37 7.71 4.88
C LEU A 342 -2.94 7.99 6.32
N ARG A 343 -3.63 8.88 7.03
CA ARG A 343 -3.19 9.37 8.33
C ARG A 343 -3.38 8.35 9.43
N LYS A 344 -4.56 7.74 9.51
CA LYS A 344 -4.91 6.80 10.60
C LYS A 344 -4.43 5.40 10.29
N ARG A 345 -4.73 4.89 9.09
CA ARG A 345 -4.50 3.46 8.77
C ARG A 345 -3.08 3.18 8.31
N VAL A 346 -2.46 4.07 7.55
CA VAL A 346 -1.09 3.90 7.07
C VAL A 346 -0.09 4.53 8.03
N LEU A 347 -0.03 5.87 8.13
CA LEU A 347 0.97 6.57 8.93
C LEU A 347 0.88 6.20 10.42
N GLY A 348 -0.32 6.15 11.01
CA GLY A 348 -0.52 5.73 12.40
C GLY A 348 0.06 4.35 12.69
N ASN A 349 -0.24 3.34 11.86
CA ASN A 349 0.33 2.01 12.02
C ASN A 349 1.84 1.97 11.73
N LEU A 350 2.35 2.75 10.78
CA LEU A 350 3.79 2.84 10.56
C LEU A 350 4.53 3.43 11.76
N VAL A 351 3.92 4.35 12.51
CA VAL A 351 4.45 4.81 13.80
C VAL A 351 4.44 3.64 14.78
N HIS A 352 3.30 2.97 14.97
CA HIS A 352 3.17 1.87 15.93
C HIS A 352 4.10 0.69 15.70
N LEU A 353 4.36 0.37 14.43
CA LEU A 353 5.27 -0.67 14.02
C LEU A 353 6.75 -0.23 14.05
N GLY A 354 7.03 1.04 14.36
CA GLY A 354 8.37 1.60 14.45
C GLY A 354 9.04 1.92 13.11
N LEU A 355 8.27 1.92 12.02
CA LEU A 355 8.78 2.22 10.67
C LEU A 355 9.06 3.72 10.52
N ILE A 356 8.20 4.58 11.10
CA ILE A 356 8.39 6.03 11.05
C ILE A 356 8.39 6.65 12.45
N ARG A 357 9.02 7.81 12.57
CA ARG A 357 8.87 8.75 13.69
C ARG A 357 7.89 9.83 13.29
N VAL A 358 7.17 10.36 14.28
CA VAL A 358 6.27 11.50 14.12
C VAL A 358 6.65 12.58 15.13
N GLY A 359 6.66 13.83 14.71
CA GLY A 359 6.93 14.98 15.57
C GLY A 359 6.11 16.18 15.16
N GLU A 360 6.29 17.27 15.89
CA GLU A 360 5.61 18.53 15.65
C GLU A 360 6.67 19.65 15.62
N THR A 361 6.61 20.52 14.62
CA THR A 361 7.52 21.67 14.54
C THR A 361 7.21 22.69 15.63
N ALA A 362 8.09 23.69 15.82
CA ALA A 362 7.80 24.80 16.74
C ALA A 362 6.54 25.61 16.35
N GLU A 363 6.09 25.49 15.10
CA GLU A 363 4.92 26.17 14.55
C GLU A 363 3.65 25.31 14.60
N GLY A 364 3.74 24.10 15.15
CA GLY A 364 2.60 23.18 15.29
C GLY A 364 2.37 22.26 14.08
N GLU A 365 3.30 22.21 13.12
CA GLU A 365 3.14 21.38 11.93
C GLU A 365 3.54 19.94 12.20
N ALA A 366 2.69 18.99 11.84
CA ALA A 366 2.99 17.58 11.98
C ALA A 366 3.99 17.12 10.90
N VAL A 367 5.09 16.52 11.34
CA VAL A 367 6.17 16.02 10.48
C VAL A 367 6.46 14.55 10.76
N VAL A 368 6.86 13.82 9.73
CA VAL A 368 7.26 12.41 9.82
C VAL A 368 8.63 12.17 9.21
N ARG A 369 9.30 11.12 9.69
CA ARG A 369 10.57 10.66 9.14
C ARG A 369 10.69 9.15 9.24
N MET A 370 11.09 8.50 8.15
CA MET A 370 11.35 7.08 8.09
C MET A 370 12.56 6.70 8.94
N THR A 371 12.44 5.63 9.74
CA THR A 371 13.56 5.12 10.53
C THR A 371 14.51 4.29 9.66
N PRO A 372 15.77 4.08 10.06
CA PRO A 372 16.68 3.17 9.36
C PRO A 372 16.12 1.76 9.23
N GLN A 373 15.50 1.24 10.29
CA GLN A 373 14.83 -0.06 10.30
C GLN A 373 13.62 -0.07 9.36
N GLY A 374 12.80 0.99 9.38
CA GLY A 374 11.64 1.12 8.51
C GLY A 374 11.98 1.08 7.03
N ARG A 375 13.09 1.71 6.61
CA ARG A 375 13.59 1.61 5.23
C ARG A 375 13.95 0.18 4.83
N GLN A 376 14.60 -0.57 5.72
CA GLN A 376 14.97 -1.97 5.46
C GLN A 376 13.73 -2.86 5.36
N LEU A 377 12.78 -2.72 6.30
CA LEU A 377 11.54 -3.49 6.31
C LEU A 377 10.66 -3.19 5.10
N ALA A 378 10.50 -1.92 4.74
CA ALA A 378 9.75 -1.51 3.56
C ALA A 378 10.34 -2.15 2.30
N ALA A 379 11.66 -2.09 2.11
CA ALA A 379 12.34 -2.65 0.94
C ALA A 379 12.26 -4.18 0.84
N GLY A 380 12.31 -4.91 1.97
CA GLY A 380 12.54 -6.35 2.00
C GLY A 380 11.31 -7.26 2.17
N ILE A 381 10.12 -6.72 2.47
CA ILE A 381 8.95 -7.53 2.83
C ILE A 381 7.78 -7.19 1.92
N GLU A 382 7.42 -8.13 1.05
CA GLU A 382 6.22 -8.08 0.22
C GLU A 382 5.19 -9.11 0.71
N VAL A 383 3.90 -8.81 0.54
CA VAL A 383 2.79 -9.72 0.80
C VAL A 383 2.05 -9.90 -0.51
N THR A 384 1.94 -11.14 -0.97
CA THR A 384 1.27 -11.47 -2.22
C THR A 384 -0.25 -11.49 -2.05
N ALA A 385 -0.99 -11.49 -3.17
CA ALA A 385 -2.45 -11.65 -3.14
C ALA A 385 -2.89 -12.97 -2.45
N GLU A 386 -2.09 -14.03 -2.60
CA GLU A 386 -2.35 -15.38 -2.08
C GLU A 386 -2.16 -15.50 -0.56
N ASP A 387 -1.41 -14.59 0.06
CA ASP A 387 -1.18 -14.55 1.51
C ASP A 387 -2.45 -14.18 2.30
N ARG A 388 -3.40 -15.11 2.46
CA ARG A 388 -4.67 -14.86 3.17
C ARG A 388 -4.57 -15.18 4.65
N LEU A 389 -5.25 -14.38 5.48
CA LEU A 389 -5.46 -14.71 6.89
C LEU A 389 -6.56 -15.78 7.00
N PRO A 390 -6.43 -16.78 7.89
CA PRO A 390 -7.37 -17.91 7.97
C PRO A 390 -8.84 -17.50 8.13
N TRP A 391 -9.10 -16.41 8.87
CA TRP A 391 -10.45 -15.91 9.15
C TRP A 391 -10.96 -14.86 8.16
N LEU A 392 -10.14 -14.42 7.20
CA LEU A 392 -10.57 -13.55 6.10
C LEU A 392 -10.93 -14.35 4.84
N ALA A 393 -10.92 -15.69 4.91
CA ALA A 393 -11.19 -16.57 3.77
C ALA A 393 -12.68 -16.81 3.50
N ILE A 394 -13.58 -16.13 4.22
CA ILE A 394 -15.03 -16.25 4.05
C ILE A 394 -15.55 -14.86 3.65
N GLU A 395 -15.57 -14.60 2.34
CA GLU A 395 -16.49 -13.69 1.66
C GLU A 395 -16.46 -13.96 0.16
#